data_AF-A0A533VIW5-F1
#
_entry.id   AF-A0A533VIW5-F1
#
_cell.length_a   1.000
_cell.length_b   1.000
_cell.length_c   1.000
_cell.angle_alpha   90.00
_cell.angle_beta   90.00
_cell.angle_gamma   90.00
#
_symmetry.space_group_name_H-M   'P 1'
#
loop_
_entity.id
_entity.type
_entity.pdbx_description
1 polymer ?
#
loop_
_entity_poly.entity_id
_entity_poly.type
_entity_poly.pdbx_seq_one_letter_code
_entity_poly.pdbx_strand_id
1 'polypeptide(L)'
;GVTVVSPIMVRTNFFSHKSFNKMPRYSATSLSANTVAKAVVRASSSTRLEIIVPQFVRIAIWLKQTFPYLINPIVGGIFRKSASSST
;
A
#
# COMPACT_ATOMS: atom_id res chain seq x y z
N GLY A 1 -9.16 21.51 8.84
CA GLY A 1 -7.88 20.84 9.12
C GLY A 1 -7.32 20.27 7.82
N VAL A 2 -6.04 19.92 7.78
CA VAL A 2 -5.43 19.24 6.64
C VAL A 2 -5.37 17.74 6.94
N THR A 3 -5.77 16.91 5.98
CA THR A 3 -5.70 15.45 6.08
C THR A 3 -4.92 14.89 4.91
N VAL A 4 -3.92 14.08 5.21
CA VAL A 4 -3.11 13.36 4.21
C VAL A 4 -3.76 12.02 3.91
N VAL A 5 -3.94 11.71 2.63
CA VAL A 5 -4.43 10.40 2.18
C VAL A 5 -3.28 9.64 1.54
N SER A 6 -2.92 8.50 2.12
CA SER A 6 -1.79 7.67 1.70
C SER A 6 -2.29 6.30 1.20
N PRO A 7 -2.63 6.18 -0.10
CA PRO A 7 -3.06 4.91 -0.68
C PRO A 7 -1.87 4.03 -1.07
N ILE A 8 -2.06 2.71 -1.03
CA ILE A 8 -1.20 1.76 -1.77
C ILE A 8 -1.43 1.92 -3.30
N MET A 9 -0.73 1.11 -4.11
CA MET A 9 -0.82 1.16 -5.58
C MET A 9 -2.26 1.28 -6.09
N VAL A 10 -2.52 2.31 -6.91
CA VAL A 10 -3.86 2.62 -7.43
C VAL A 10 -3.93 2.26 -8.90
N ARG A 11 -4.90 1.43 -9.27
CA ARG A 11 -5.21 1.09 -10.65
C ARG A 11 -5.90 2.26 -11.34
N THR A 12 -5.14 2.93 -12.21
CA THR A 12 -5.58 4.05 -13.07
C THR A 12 -5.11 3.78 -14.51
N ASN A 13 -5.32 4.72 -15.42
CA ASN A 13 -4.75 4.65 -16.77
C ASN A 13 -3.36 5.29 -16.85
N PHE A 14 -2.78 5.71 -15.73
CA PHE A 14 -1.53 6.46 -15.70
C PHE A 14 -0.35 5.64 -16.26
N PHE A 15 -0.18 4.40 -15.78
CA PHE A 15 0.89 3.52 -16.27
C PHE A 15 0.55 2.81 -17.59
N SER A 16 -0.62 3.08 -18.18
CA SER A 16 -0.99 2.59 -19.52
C SER A 16 -0.36 3.43 -20.64
N HIS A 17 0.19 4.60 -20.32
CA HIS A 17 0.85 5.47 -21.29
C HIS A 17 2.22 4.93 -21.71
N LYS A 18 2.61 5.10 -22.99
CA LYS A 18 3.87 4.59 -23.56
C LYS A 18 5.12 5.04 -22.79
N SER A 19 5.08 6.22 -22.19
CA SER A 19 6.17 6.74 -21.35
C SER A 19 6.51 5.83 -20.16
N PHE A 20 5.58 4.99 -19.71
CA PHE A 20 5.73 4.11 -18.56
C PHE A 20 5.89 2.63 -18.93
N ASN A 21 6.26 2.31 -20.17
CA ASN A 21 6.44 0.92 -20.64
C ASN A 21 7.47 0.10 -19.85
N LYS A 22 8.40 0.76 -19.16
CA LYS A 22 9.41 0.10 -18.30
C LYS A 22 8.97 -0.06 -16.85
N MET A 23 7.80 0.47 -16.45
CA MET A 23 7.29 0.32 -15.10
C MET A 23 6.46 -0.95 -14.94
N PRO A 24 6.54 -1.61 -13.77
CA PRO A 24 5.72 -2.77 -13.47
C PRO A 24 4.24 -2.40 -13.51
N ARG A 25 3.44 -3.22 -14.19
CA ARG A 25 1.99 -3.03 -14.25
C ARG A 25 1.32 -3.43 -12.94
N TYR A 26 0.08 -2.97 -12.78
CA TYR A 26 -0.74 -3.17 -11.59
C TYR A 26 -0.73 -4.63 -11.09
N SER A 27 -0.47 -4.82 -9.80
CA SER A 27 -0.61 -6.11 -9.13
C SER A 27 -2.07 -6.43 -8.80
N ALA A 28 -2.36 -7.69 -8.44
CA ALA A 28 -3.66 -8.10 -7.90
C ALA A 28 -4.05 -7.34 -6.60
N THR A 29 -3.07 -6.80 -5.87
CA THR A 29 -3.26 -6.04 -4.64
C THR A 29 -3.48 -4.54 -4.86
N SER A 30 -3.57 -4.08 -6.12
CA SER A 30 -3.81 -2.67 -6.43
C SER A 30 -5.26 -2.25 -6.10
N LEU A 31 -5.42 -1.08 -5.49
CA LEU A 31 -6.72 -0.47 -5.22
C LEU A 31 -7.36 0.09 -6.48
N SER A 32 -8.69 0.08 -6.56
CA SER A 32 -9.40 0.82 -7.61
C SER A 32 -9.36 2.33 -7.34
N ALA A 33 -9.35 3.14 -8.41
CA ALA A 33 -9.44 4.59 -8.32
C ALA A 33 -10.68 5.05 -7.55
N ASN A 34 -11.82 4.36 -7.71
CA ASN A 34 -13.07 4.67 -7.02
C ASN A 34 -12.92 4.53 -5.49
N THR A 35 -12.26 3.46 -5.01
CA THR A 35 -12.01 3.27 -3.57
C THR A 35 -11.18 4.41 -2.99
N VAL A 36 -10.15 4.87 -3.72
CA VAL A 36 -9.29 5.98 -3.29
C VAL A 36 -10.05 7.30 -3.33
N ALA A 37 -10.82 7.57 -4.38
CA ALA A 37 -11.64 8.78 -4.49
C ALA A 37 -12.63 8.89 -3.32
N LYS A 38 -13.31 7.78 -2.97
CA LYS A 38 -14.22 7.74 -1.81
C LYS A 38 -13.47 7.98 -0.50
N ALA A 39 -12.24 7.50 -0.36
CA ALA A 39 -11.41 7.76 0.81
C ALA A 39 -11.00 9.23 0.91
N VAL A 40 -10.67 9.88 -0.22
CA VAL A 40 -10.36 11.31 -0.27
C VAL A 40 -11.56 12.16 0.13
N VAL A 41 -12.75 11.86 -0.39
CA VAL A 41 -13.98 12.56 0.02
C VAL A 41 -14.27 12.36 1.52
N ARG A 42 -14.04 11.15 2.05
CA ARG A 42 -14.17 10.91 3.50
C ARG A 42 -13.11 11.64 4.33
N ALA A 43 -11.92 11.86 3.76
CA ALA A 43 -10.84 12.57 4.41
C ALA A 43 -11.17 14.05 4.60
N SER A 44 -11.88 14.68 3.67
CA SER A 44 -12.22 16.10 3.75
C SER A 44 -13.13 16.45 4.94
N SER A 45 -13.92 15.50 5.43
CA SER A 45 -14.75 15.64 6.62
C SER A 45 -14.14 14.98 7.87
N SER A 46 -12.88 14.56 7.81
CA SER A 46 -12.21 13.87 8.92
C SER A 46 -11.44 14.84 9.81
N THR A 47 -11.39 14.56 11.10
CA THR A 47 -10.49 15.22 12.05
C THR A 47 -9.11 14.56 12.11
N ARG A 48 -8.93 13.43 11.42
CA ARG A 48 -7.66 12.67 11.41
C ARG A 48 -6.63 13.35 10.51
N LEU A 49 -5.39 13.41 10.96
CA LEU A 49 -4.27 13.96 10.19
C LEU A 49 -3.86 13.08 9.00
N GLU A 50 -3.98 11.75 9.13
CA GLU A 50 -3.60 10.80 8.08
C GLU A 50 -4.63 9.66 7.95
N ILE A 51 -4.91 9.28 6.70
CA ILE A 51 -5.74 8.14 6.34
C ILE A 51 -4.98 7.24 5.35
N ILE A 52 -4.64 6.04 5.82
CA ILE A 52 -4.00 5.00 5.00
C ILE A 52 -5.07 4.15 4.31
N VAL A 53 -4.90 3.89 3.02
CA VAL A 53 -5.85 3.11 2.21
C VAL A 53 -5.16 1.89 1.58
N PRO A 54 -5.68 0.66 1.76
CA PRO A 54 -6.85 0.28 2.56
C PRO A 54 -6.54 0.27 4.07
N GLN A 55 -7.56 0.47 4.90
CA GLN A 55 -7.35 0.73 6.34
C GLN A 55 -6.64 -0.39 7.10
N PHE A 56 -6.76 -1.65 6.66
CA PHE A 56 -6.06 -2.77 7.30
C PHE A 56 -4.53 -2.67 7.15
N VAL A 57 -4.02 -1.96 6.14
CA VAL A 57 -2.57 -1.72 5.99
C VAL A 57 -2.03 -0.93 7.18
N ARG A 58 -2.84 -0.05 7.77
CA ARG A 58 -2.48 0.65 9.01
C ARG A 58 -2.23 -0.31 10.17
N ILE A 59 -3.01 -1.39 10.27
CA ILE A 59 -2.84 -2.42 11.31
C ILE A 59 -1.52 -3.15 11.09
N ALA A 60 -1.20 -3.51 9.84
CA ALA A 60 0.06 -4.15 9.50
C ALA A 60 1.27 -3.24 9.83
N ILE A 61 1.19 -1.95 9.49
CA ILE A 61 2.24 -0.96 9.83
C ILE A 61 2.37 -0.82 11.34
N TRP A 62 1.26 -0.73 12.06
CA TRP A 62 1.25 -0.66 13.52
C TRP A 62 1.91 -1.90 14.13
N LEU A 63 1.55 -3.12 13.71
CA LEU A 63 2.17 -4.35 14.20
C LEU A 63 3.68 -4.38 13.94
N LYS A 64 4.12 -3.94 12.75
CA LYS A 64 5.55 -3.89 12.39
C LYS A 64 6.31 -2.85 13.21
N GLN A 65 5.65 -1.76 13.60
CA GLN A 65 6.22 -0.72 14.46
C GLN A 65 6.24 -1.12 15.93
N THR A 66 5.19 -1.80 16.41
CA THR A 66 5.01 -2.18 17.82
C THR A 66 5.80 -3.45 18.18
N PHE A 67 5.90 -4.42 17.27
CA PHE A 67 6.59 -5.70 17.50
C PHE A 67 7.61 -6.02 16.40
N PRO A 68 8.64 -5.18 16.20
CA PRO A 68 9.59 -5.35 15.10
C PRO A 68 10.33 -6.69 15.17
N TYR A 69 10.67 -7.16 16.36
CA TYR A 69 11.40 -8.42 16.57
C TYR A 69 10.58 -9.67 16.29
N LEU A 70 9.25 -9.58 16.25
CA LEU A 70 8.39 -10.70 15.87
C LEU A 70 8.16 -10.71 14.36
N ILE A 71 7.98 -9.55 13.74
CA ILE A 71 7.64 -9.42 12.31
C ILE A 71 8.87 -9.57 11.40
N ASN A 72 10.00 -8.96 11.76
CA ASN A 72 11.22 -9.00 10.94
C ASN A 72 11.74 -10.42 10.64
N PRO A 73 11.81 -11.37 11.60
CA PRO A 73 12.26 -12.72 11.30
C PRO A 73 11.29 -13.48 10.37
N ILE A 74 9.98 -13.23 10.46
CA ILE A 74 8.99 -13.84 9.56
C ILE A 74 9.19 -13.34 8.13
N VAL A 75 9.32 -12.02 7.95
CA VAL A 75 9.57 -11.40 6.64
C VAL A 75 10.92 -11.87 6.07
N GLY A 76 11.97 -11.91 6.88
CA GLY A 76 13.27 -12.43 6.49
C GLY A 76 13.24 -13.91 6.07
N GLY A 77 12.43 -14.73 6.75
CA GLY A 77 12.21 -16.13 6.40
C GLY A 77 11.53 -16.31 5.04
N ILE A 78 10.53 -15.50 4.72
CA ILE A 78 9.85 -15.50 3.41
C ILE A 78 10.82 -15.06 2.31
N PHE A 79 11.58 -13.99 2.55
CA PHE A 79 12.60 -13.51 1.61
C PHE A 79 13.66 -14.58 1.31
N ARG A 80 14.18 -15.25 2.35
CA ARG A 80 15.18 -16.31 2.17
C ARG A 80 14.63 -17.51 1.38
N LYS A 81 13.38 -17.88 1.61
CA LYS A 81 12.71 -18.94 0.83
C LYS A 81 12.51 -18.53 -0.63
N SER A 82 12.08 -17.30 -0.91
CA SER A 82 11.89 -16.81 -2.28
C SER A 82 13.21 -16.65 -3.04
N ALA A 83 14.30 -16.28 -2.37
CA ALA A 83 15.63 -16.23 -2.96
C ALA A 83 16.17 -17.64 -3.27
N SER A 84 15.94 -18.61 -2.39
CA SER A 84 16.35 -20.01 -2.59
C SER A 84 15.54 -20.74 -3.68
N SER A 85 14.31 -20.33 -3.99
CA SER A 85 13.50 -20.94 -5.04
C SER A 85 13.78 -20.38 -6.44
N SER A 86 14.69 -19.39 -6.54
CA SER A 86 15.03 -18.71 -7.80
C SER A 86 16.43 -19.12 -8.32
N THR A 87 17.00 -20.20 -7.79
CA THR A 87 18.23 -20.89 -8.26
C THR A 87 17.86 -22.32 -8.62
#